data_AF-A0A0V1EB42-F1
#
_entry.id   AF-A0A0V1EB42-F1
#
_cell.length_a   1.000
_cell.length_b   1.000
_cell.length_c   1.000
_cell.angle_alpha   90.00
_cell.angle_beta   90.00
_cell.angle_gamma   90.00
#
_symmetry.space_group_name_H-M   'P 1'
#
loop_
_entity.id
_entity.type
_entity.pdbx_description
1 polymer ?
#
loop_
_entity_poly.entity_id
_entity_poly.type
_entity_poly.pdbx_seq_one_letter_code
_entity_poly.pdbx_strand_id
1 'polypeptide(L)'
;LKLLKYHCMTSAQEVAGKLQSLNISDISTFLLDTFQSWENPLVQLIDLLENISQEFVVNQWKRLHVIIIEKFQDWFQQNCAAISVSNDLLIRAFDVATAFDTANFNIMAKIFQMKSNNSIFVESVRKLARSGRYSDAIGCVNALQMHQYFELEEILIPCMFHVNNNSTNVLQYLRSAPHLINGFFEILDKLLNSFYSMKHYAEGVNAIGYKFSRQNRKSILKSVFYLAKHLEVDTYKYRSLRFAAYSGALKFLCAAHYVSGEMNYDGWKEMVEVVLEKYPESANFLVELLCDSYSDPTEAEKWIKHHKVHLRTSFRCQNGRLLKSQRTFVNATKPSNKPKVGEYLQLPSFIKICFVDNYDTALTVLNEISKANTIGIDSEWRPMLFSNENILYDMLMNDLL
;
A
#
# COMPACT_ATOMS: atom_id res chain seq x y z
N LEU A 1 -34.69 -24.30 -42.04
CA LEU A 1 -35.40 -25.08 -41.00
C LEU A 1 -34.50 -25.08 -39.75
N LYS A 2 -34.70 -24.34 -38.67
CA LYS A 2 -35.78 -23.49 -38.15
C LYS A 2 -35.13 -22.18 -37.66
N LEU A 3 -35.50 -21.04 -38.24
CA LEU A 3 -35.38 -19.74 -37.56
C LEU A 3 -36.51 -19.73 -36.52
N LEU A 4 -36.19 -20.12 -35.29
CA LEU A 4 -37.04 -19.81 -34.15
C LEU A 4 -36.95 -18.30 -33.95
N LYS A 5 -37.82 -17.56 -34.65
CA LYS A 5 -38.17 -16.19 -34.26
C LYS A 5 -38.75 -16.30 -32.86
N TYR A 6 -37.92 -16.02 -31.85
CA TYR A 6 -38.40 -15.82 -30.50
C TYR A 6 -39.49 -14.74 -30.57
N HIS A 7 -40.68 -15.07 -30.08
CA HIS A 7 -41.74 -14.07 -29.91
C HIS A 7 -41.16 -12.88 -29.13
N CYS A 8 -41.49 -11.67 -29.56
CA CYS A 8 -41.07 -10.44 -28.90
C CYS A 8 -41.54 -10.49 -27.44
N MET A 9 -40.63 -10.85 -26.53
CA MET A 9 -40.92 -10.91 -25.10
C MET A 9 -40.95 -9.46 -24.60
N THR A 10 -42.11 -9.00 -24.16
CA THR A 10 -42.31 -7.59 -23.81
C THR A 10 -41.95 -7.28 -22.36
N SER A 11 -41.92 -8.27 -21.47
CA SER A 11 -41.64 -8.09 -20.05
C SER A 11 -40.23 -8.57 -19.67
N ALA A 12 -39.49 -7.71 -18.96
CA ALA A 12 -38.18 -8.01 -18.40
C ALA A 12 -38.16 -9.25 -17.49
N GLN A 13 -39.28 -9.52 -16.79
CA GLN A 13 -39.43 -10.71 -15.93
C GLN A 13 -39.48 -11.99 -16.74
N GLU A 14 -40.16 -11.99 -17.88
CA GLU A 14 -40.26 -13.18 -18.73
C GLU A 14 -38.90 -13.50 -19.38
N VAL A 15 -38.18 -12.45 -19.79
CA VAL A 15 -36.80 -12.58 -20.31
C VAL A 15 -35.86 -13.12 -19.23
N ALA A 16 -35.92 -12.59 -18.00
CA ALA A 16 -35.13 -13.07 -16.87
C ALA A 16 -35.43 -14.54 -16.53
N GLY A 17 -36.71 -14.91 -16.46
CA GLY A 17 -37.14 -16.29 -16.21
C GLY A 17 -36.69 -17.24 -17.33
N LYS A 18 -36.74 -16.80 -18.59
CA LYS A 18 -36.29 -17.60 -19.72
C LYS A 18 -34.77 -17.81 -19.67
N LEU A 19 -33.99 -16.77 -19.41
CA LEU A 19 -32.53 -16.84 -19.29
C LEU A 19 -32.07 -17.85 -18.24
N GLN A 20 -32.80 -17.95 -17.13
CA GLN A 20 -32.49 -18.92 -16.07
C GLN A 20 -32.74 -20.39 -16.49
N SER A 21 -33.61 -20.61 -17.49
CA SER A 21 -33.97 -21.94 -17.99
C SER A 21 -33.14 -22.41 -19.19
N LEU A 22 -32.33 -21.53 -19.79
CA LEU A 22 -31.60 -21.82 -21.04
C LEU A 22 -30.29 -22.56 -20.78
N ASN A 23 -29.90 -23.39 -21.76
CA ASN A 23 -28.56 -23.94 -21.82
C ASN A 23 -27.54 -22.84 -22.17
N ILE A 24 -26.31 -22.97 -21.67
CA ILE A 24 -25.25 -21.95 -21.82
C ILE A 24 -24.98 -21.58 -23.28
N SER A 25 -24.97 -22.59 -24.17
CA SER A 25 -24.75 -22.40 -25.62
C SER A 25 -25.76 -21.45 -26.25
N ASP A 26 -26.96 -21.39 -25.69
CA ASP A 26 -28.11 -20.71 -26.29
C ASP A 26 -28.28 -19.30 -25.72
N ILE A 27 -27.68 -19.01 -24.56
CA ILE A 27 -27.77 -17.70 -23.87
C ILE A 27 -27.27 -16.57 -24.78
N SER A 28 -26.13 -16.74 -25.45
CA SER A 28 -25.58 -15.65 -26.29
C SER A 28 -26.48 -15.32 -27.47
N THR A 29 -26.97 -16.33 -28.19
CA THR A 29 -27.88 -16.12 -29.32
C THR A 29 -29.20 -15.50 -28.86
N PHE A 30 -29.77 -16.02 -27.78
CA PHE A 30 -31.01 -15.49 -27.22
C PHE A 30 -30.88 -14.02 -26.78
N LEU A 31 -29.78 -13.65 -26.13
CA LEU A 31 -29.52 -12.26 -25.74
C LEU A 31 -29.44 -11.33 -26.94
N LEU A 32 -28.72 -11.71 -28.00
CA LEU A 32 -28.60 -10.88 -29.21
C LEU A 32 -29.95 -10.70 -29.92
N ASP A 33 -30.71 -11.77 -30.08
CA ASP A 33 -32.07 -11.72 -30.66
C ASP A 33 -32.98 -10.82 -29.81
N THR A 34 -32.86 -10.91 -28.49
CA THR A 34 -33.62 -10.10 -27.53
C THR A 34 -33.25 -8.62 -27.66
N PHE A 35 -31.96 -8.28 -27.68
CA PHE A 35 -31.51 -6.89 -27.81
C PHE A 35 -31.94 -6.25 -29.13
N GLN A 36 -31.93 -7.02 -30.23
CA GLN A 36 -32.42 -6.54 -31.54
C GLN A 36 -33.93 -6.24 -31.54
N SER A 37 -34.70 -6.92 -30.68
CA SER A 37 -36.14 -6.70 -30.56
C SER A 37 -36.53 -5.52 -29.67
N TRP A 38 -35.57 -4.92 -28.96
CA TRP A 38 -35.83 -3.83 -28.01
C TRP A 38 -36.06 -2.48 -28.70
N GLU A 39 -37.18 -1.83 -28.35
CA GLU A 39 -37.49 -0.47 -28.80
C GLU A 39 -36.69 0.59 -28.02
N ASN A 40 -36.49 0.36 -26.72
CA ASN A 40 -35.66 1.22 -25.88
C ASN A 40 -34.61 0.39 -25.12
N PRO A 41 -33.49 0.05 -25.80
CA PRO A 41 -32.53 -0.92 -25.29
C PRO A 41 -31.93 -0.57 -23.93
N LEU A 42 -31.75 0.73 -23.63
CA LEU A 42 -31.15 1.17 -22.37
C LEU A 42 -32.12 1.01 -21.20
N VAL A 43 -33.40 1.38 -21.36
CA VAL A 43 -34.42 1.19 -20.32
C VAL A 43 -34.62 -0.29 -20.07
N GLN A 44 -34.78 -1.07 -21.14
CA GLN A 44 -35.05 -2.50 -21.07
C GLN A 44 -33.87 -3.29 -20.50
N LEU A 45 -32.63 -2.85 -20.71
CA LEU A 45 -31.47 -3.40 -20.03
C LEU A 45 -31.56 -3.21 -18.52
N ILE A 46 -31.89 -2.01 -18.04
CA ILE A 46 -32.02 -1.73 -16.61
C ILE A 46 -33.15 -2.55 -16.01
N ASP A 47 -34.32 -2.57 -16.66
CA ASP A 47 -35.45 -3.38 -16.20
C ASP A 47 -35.07 -4.87 -16.13
N LEU A 48 -34.33 -5.38 -17.11
CA LEU A 48 -33.83 -6.77 -17.08
C LEU A 48 -32.88 -7.02 -15.91
N LEU A 49 -31.91 -6.14 -15.69
CA LEU A 49 -30.91 -6.29 -14.63
C LEU A 49 -31.51 -6.16 -13.23
N GLU A 50 -32.53 -5.31 -13.04
CA GLU A 50 -33.27 -5.20 -11.78
C GLU A 50 -34.06 -6.47 -11.44
N ASN A 51 -34.48 -7.24 -12.45
CA ASN A 51 -35.26 -8.46 -12.28
C ASN A 51 -34.42 -9.75 -12.21
N ILE A 52 -33.10 -9.66 -12.39
CA ILE A 52 -32.19 -10.81 -12.29
C ILE A 52 -31.60 -10.90 -10.88
N SER A 53 -31.66 -12.10 -10.29
CA SER A 53 -31.00 -12.36 -9.01
C SER A 53 -29.49 -12.13 -9.12
N GLN A 54 -28.94 -11.35 -8.19
CA GLN A 54 -27.51 -11.04 -8.10
C GLN A 54 -26.66 -12.30 -7.84
N GLU A 55 -27.27 -13.33 -7.25
CA GLU A 55 -26.63 -14.59 -6.84
C GLU A 55 -26.68 -15.67 -7.94
N PHE A 56 -27.36 -15.43 -9.06
CA PHE A 56 -27.49 -16.43 -10.11
C PHE A 56 -26.18 -16.60 -10.89
N VAL A 57 -25.57 -17.77 -10.73
CA VAL A 57 -24.31 -18.17 -11.37
C VAL A 57 -24.59 -19.20 -12.46
N VAL A 58 -24.12 -18.94 -13.67
CA VAL A 58 -24.16 -19.92 -14.77
C VAL A 58 -23.04 -20.94 -14.54
N ASN A 59 -23.24 -22.21 -14.95
CA ASN A 59 -22.39 -23.40 -14.75
C ASN A 59 -20.86 -23.29 -15.08
N GLN A 60 -20.35 -22.09 -15.38
CA GLN A 60 -18.95 -21.74 -15.62
C GLN A 60 -18.48 -20.55 -14.76
N TRP A 61 -19.03 -20.36 -13.56
CA TRP A 61 -18.58 -19.40 -12.53
C TRP A 61 -18.76 -17.91 -12.88
N LYS A 62 -19.29 -17.58 -14.06
CA LYS A 62 -19.70 -16.21 -14.41
C LYS A 62 -21.15 -15.97 -13.98
N ARG A 63 -21.38 -14.84 -13.29
CA ARG A 63 -22.72 -14.38 -12.91
C ARG A 63 -23.48 -13.91 -14.16
N LEU A 64 -24.77 -14.19 -14.25
CA LEU A 64 -25.57 -13.91 -15.45
C LEU A 64 -25.58 -12.41 -15.82
N HIS A 65 -25.62 -11.50 -14.84
CA HIS A 65 -25.57 -10.07 -15.10
C HIS A 65 -24.28 -9.63 -15.82
N VAL A 66 -23.14 -10.28 -15.54
CA VAL A 66 -21.86 -9.99 -16.22
C VAL A 66 -22.00 -10.31 -17.72
N ILE A 67 -22.53 -11.49 -18.03
CA ILE A 67 -22.72 -11.95 -19.42
C ILE A 67 -23.64 -10.99 -20.18
N ILE A 68 -24.74 -10.56 -19.55
CA ILE A 68 -25.70 -9.63 -20.15
C ILE A 68 -25.05 -8.29 -20.44
N ILE A 69 -24.34 -7.72 -19.46
CA ILE A 69 -23.71 -6.39 -19.58
C ILE A 69 -22.60 -6.41 -20.65
N GLU A 70 -21.73 -7.43 -20.64
CA GLU A 70 -20.66 -7.58 -21.66
C GLU A 70 -21.27 -7.72 -23.07
N LYS A 71 -22.25 -8.60 -23.24
CA LYS A 71 -22.89 -8.81 -24.55
C LYS A 71 -23.68 -7.61 -25.03
N PHE A 72 -24.35 -6.93 -24.11
CA PHE A 72 -25.07 -5.70 -24.43
C PHE A 72 -24.09 -4.61 -24.87
N GLN A 73 -22.93 -4.45 -24.21
CA GLN A 73 -21.92 -3.49 -24.61
C GLN A 73 -21.46 -3.72 -26.07
N ASP A 74 -21.10 -4.97 -26.40
CA ASP A 74 -20.63 -5.34 -27.74
C ASP A 74 -21.70 -5.02 -28.80
N TRP A 75 -22.95 -5.39 -28.52
CA TRP A 75 -24.08 -5.14 -29.41
C TRP A 75 -24.38 -3.64 -29.54
N PHE A 76 -24.43 -2.91 -28.42
CA PHE A 76 -24.78 -1.49 -28.38
C PHE A 76 -23.79 -0.64 -29.17
N GLN A 77 -22.49 -0.93 -29.08
CA GLN A 77 -21.45 -0.22 -29.83
C GLN A 77 -21.58 -0.36 -31.35
N GLN A 78 -22.13 -1.48 -31.83
CA GLN A 78 -22.25 -1.76 -33.26
C GLN A 78 -23.58 -1.27 -33.85
N ASN A 79 -24.63 -1.18 -33.03
CA ASN A 79 -26.00 -1.03 -33.50
C ASN A 79 -26.67 0.28 -33.06
N CYS A 80 -26.17 0.96 -32.03
CA CYS A 80 -26.78 2.17 -31.49
C CYS A 80 -25.88 3.39 -31.68
N ALA A 81 -26.47 4.50 -32.11
CA ALA A 81 -25.83 5.82 -32.06
C ALA A 81 -25.85 6.37 -30.62
N ALA A 82 -25.19 7.51 -30.38
CA ALA A 82 -25.27 8.18 -29.08
C ALA A 82 -26.73 8.58 -28.76
N ILE A 83 -27.29 8.00 -27.69
CA ILE A 83 -28.68 8.25 -27.23
C ILE A 83 -28.63 9.18 -26.01
N SER A 84 -29.50 10.20 -25.96
CA SER A 84 -29.64 11.01 -24.74
C SER A 84 -30.39 10.21 -23.68
N VAL A 85 -29.82 10.12 -22.48
CA VAL A 85 -30.40 9.38 -21.36
C VAL A 85 -30.99 10.35 -20.34
N SER A 86 -32.17 10.05 -19.79
CA SER A 86 -32.76 10.85 -18.71
C SER A 86 -31.97 10.67 -17.41
N ASN A 87 -31.98 11.70 -16.55
CA ASN A 87 -31.30 11.64 -15.25
C ASN A 87 -31.83 10.48 -14.39
N ASP A 88 -33.13 10.21 -14.42
CA ASP A 88 -33.72 9.09 -13.65
C ASP A 88 -33.18 7.74 -14.09
N LEU A 89 -33.02 7.52 -15.40
CA LEU A 89 -32.45 6.27 -15.91
C LEU A 89 -30.96 6.17 -15.58
N LEU A 90 -30.23 7.28 -15.60
CA LEU A 90 -28.83 7.31 -15.18
C LEU A 90 -28.66 6.90 -13.71
N ILE A 91 -29.49 7.43 -12.82
CA ILE A 91 -29.45 7.09 -11.38
C ILE A 91 -29.79 5.60 -11.18
N ARG A 92 -30.85 5.08 -11.83
CA ARG A 92 -31.17 3.64 -11.78
C ARG A 92 -30.01 2.78 -12.29
N ALA A 93 -29.39 3.18 -13.40
CA ALA A 93 -28.24 2.49 -13.96
C ALA A 93 -27.05 2.49 -12.99
N PHE A 94 -26.80 3.59 -12.28
CA PHE A 94 -25.77 3.68 -11.26
C PHE A 94 -26.06 2.74 -10.07
N ASP A 95 -27.29 2.75 -9.57
CA ASP A 95 -27.70 1.91 -8.43
C ASP A 95 -27.59 0.42 -8.78
N VAL A 96 -28.07 0.02 -9.97
CA VAL A 96 -27.92 -1.34 -10.49
C VAL A 96 -26.43 -1.71 -10.65
N ALA A 97 -25.63 -0.83 -11.24
CA ALA A 97 -24.21 -1.10 -11.49
C ALA A 97 -23.40 -1.25 -10.18
N THR A 98 -23.73 -0.46 -9.15
CA THR A 98 -23.05 -0.53 -7.85
C THR A 98 -23.59 -1.62 -6.93
N ALA A 99 -24.79 -2.15 -7.20
CA ALA A 99 -25.32 -3.30 -6.48
C ALA A 99 -24.59 -4.61 -6.86
N PHE A 100 -24.02 -4.69 -8.07
CA PHE A 100 -23.16 -5.79 -8.49
C PHE A 100 -21.67 -5.53 -8.17
N ASP A 101 -20.76 -6.10 -8.96
CA ASP A 101 -19.31 -5.89 -8.86
C ASP A 101 -18.83 -4.61 -9.59
N THR A 102 -17.86 -3.93 -8.99
CA THR A 102 -17.14 -2.75 -9.51
C THR A 102 -16.56 -2.93 -10.92
N ALA A 103 -16.20 -4.15 -11.34
CA ALA A 103 -15.75 -4.40 -12.70
C ALA A 103 -16.84 -4.07 -13.75
N ASN A 104 -18.10 -4.41 -13.44
CA ASN A 104 -19.24 -4.11 -14.32
C ASN A 104 -19.61 -2.63 -14.30
N PHE A 105 -19.32 -1.93 -13.21
CA PHE A 105 -19.57 -0.50 -13.11
C PHE A 105 -18.91 0.28 -14.23
N ASN A 106 -17.66 -0.03 -14.57
CA ASN A 106 -16.95 0.64 -15.67
C ASN A 106 -17.61 0.41 -17.04
N ILE A 107 -18.21 -0.76 -17.27
CA ILE A 107 -18.91 -1.07 -18.52
C ILE A 107 -20.22 -0.29 -18.57
N MET A 108 -21.01 -0.34 -17.48
CA MET A 108 -22.26 0.40 -17.35
C MET A 108 -22.05 1.92 -17.49
N ALA A 109 -21.01 2.46 -16.85
CA ALA A 109 -20.66 3.87 -16.96
C ALA A 109 -20.36 4.30 -18.41
N LYS A 110 -19.79 3.40 -19.23
CA LYS A 110 -19.54 3.64 -20.66
C LYS A 110 -20.83 3.55 -21.48
N ILE A 111 -21.64 2.51 -21.29
CA ILE A 111 -22.91 2.31 -22.00
C ILE A 111 -23.82 3.52 -21.81
N PHE A 112 -23.98 3.97 -20.56
CA PHE A 112 -24.85 5.08 -20.19
C PHE A 112 -24.17 6.45 -20.26
N GLN A 113 -22.91 6.51 -20.71
CA GLN A 113 -22.12 7.75 -20.82
C GLN A 113 -22.12 8.59 -19.53
N MET A 114 -22.13 7.93 -18.36
CA MET A 114 -22.31 8.56 -17.04
C MET A 114 -21.26 9.64 -16.75
N LYS A 115 -20.04 9.47 -17.28
CA LYS A 115 -18.95 10.43 -17.12
C LYS A 115 -19.33 11.83 -17.63
N SER A 116 -20.11 11.94 -18.69
CA SER A 116 -20.50 13.22 -19.30
C SER A 116 -21.45 14.04 -18.43
N ASN A 117 -22.19 13.39 -17.51
CA ASN A 117 -23.12 14.04 -16.60
C ASN A 117 -22.81 13.66 -15.14
N ASN A 118 -21.53 13.70 -14.77
CA ASN A 118 -21.06 13.09 -13.53
C ASN A 118 -21.63 13.74 -12.25
N SER A 119 -22.00 15.03 -12.31
CA SER A 119 -22.50 15.79 -11.15
C SER A 119 -23.75 15.20 -10.49
N ILE A 120 -24.61 14.50 -11.24
CA ILE A 120 -25.86 13.93 -10.71
C ILE A 120 -25.60 12.78 -9.73
N PHE A 121 -24.44 12.11 -9.82
CA PHE A 121 -24.13 10.93 -9.02
C PHE A 121 -23.48 11.26 -7.67
N VAL A 122 -23.22 12.54 -7.38
CA VAL A 122 -22.48 12.94 -6.18
C VAL A 122 -23.14 12.38 -4.91
N GLU A 123 -24.46 12.53 -4.78
CA GLU A 123 -25.18 12.02 -3.61
C GLU A 123 -25.25 10.48 -3.59
N SER A 124 -25.33 9.82 -4.75
CA SER A 124 -25.28 8.35 -4.82
C SER A 124 -23.95 7.80 -4.35
N VAL A 125 -22.83 8.44 -4.71
CA VAL A 125 -21.49 8.09 -4.21
C VAL A 125 -21.37 8.36 -2.70
N ARG A 126 -21.92 9.47 -2.19
CA ARG A 126 -21.95 9.72 -0.73
C ARG A 126 -22.76 8.67 0.02
N LYS A 127 -23.92 8.28 -0.50
CA LYS A 127 -24.73 7.18 0.08
C LYS A 127 -23.93 5.88 0.12
N LEU A 128 -23.21 5.56 -0.95
CA LEU A 128 -22.35 4.38 -1.02
C LEU A 128 -21.24 4.44 0.04
N ALA A 129 -20.55 5.56 0.19
CA ALA A 129 -19.54 5.75 1.23
C ALA A 129 -20.12 5.63 2.65
N ARG A 130 -21.27 6.27 2.93
CA ARG A 130 -21.97 6.19 4.23
C ARG A 130 -22.42 4.77 4.60
N SER A 131 -22.60 3.89 3.60
CA SER A 131 -22.88 2.46 3.83
C SER A 131 -21.64 1.63 4.21
N GLY A 132 -20.46 2.26 4.31
CA GLY A 132 -19.18 1.61 4.59
C GLY A 132 -18.46 1.07 3.35
N ARG A 133 -19.05 1.22 2.16
CA ARG A 133 -18.51 0.77 0.86
C ARG A 133 -17.54 1.80 0.26
N TYR A 134 -16.54 2.23 1.03
CA TYR A 134 -15.59 3.28 0.62
C TYR A 134 -14.75 2.91 -0.61
N SER A 135 -14.32 1.64 -0.72
CA SER A 135 -13.54 1.18 -1.89
C SER A 135 -14.34 1.30 -3.19
N ASP A 136 -15.63 0.97 -3.14
CA ASP A 136 -16.52 1.06 -4.30
C ASP A 136 -16.79 2.52 -4.65
N ALA A 137 -16.99 3.37 -3.63
CA ALA A 137 -17.12 4.81 -3.82
C ALA A 137 -15.90 5.43 -4.53
N ILE A 138 -14.67 5.08 -4.12
CA ILE A 138 -13.45 5.50 -4.85
C ILE A 138 -13.46 4.98 -6.29
N GLY A 139 -13.85 3.73 -6.50
CA GLY A 139 -13.97 3.14 -7.83
C GLY A 139 -14.89 3.97 -8.73
N CYS A 140 -16.07 4.34 -8.23
CA CYS A 140 -17.01 5.21 -8.93
C CYS A 140 -16.42 6.60 -9.21
N VAL A 141 -15.76 7.23 -8.23
CA VAL A 141 -15.14 8.55 -8.43
C VAL A 141 -14.07 8.53 -9.52
N ASN A 142 -13.22 7.50 -9.51
CA ASN A 142 -12.19 7.32 -10.53
C ASN A 142 -12.80 7.10 -11.92
N ALA A 143 -13.79 6.22 -12.02
CA ALA A 143 -14.45 5.88 -13.28
C ALA A 143 -15.20 7.07 -13.90
N LEU A 144 -15.87 7.88 -13.06
CA LEU A 144 -16.68 9.02 -13.50
C LEU A 144 -15.91 10.36 -13.49
N GLN A 145 -14.65 10.37 -13.08
CA GLN A 145 -13.80 11.56 -12.93
C GLN A 145 -14.47 12.66 -12.08
N MET A 146 -14.84 12.28 -10.86
CA MET A 146 -15.60 13.13 -9.93
C MET A 146 -14.76 13.69 -8.78
N HIS A 147 -13.43 13.69 -8.92
CA HIS A 147 -12.51 14.02 -7.84
C HIS A 147 -12.76 15.41 -7.23
N GLN A 148 -13.20 16.39 -8.03
CA GLN A 148 -13.47 17.76 -7.57
C GLN A 148 -14.68 17.90 -6.63
N TYR A 149 -15.54 16.89 -6.49
CA TYR A 149 -16.76 16.99 -5.70
C TYR A 149 -16.62 16.47 -4.26
N PHE A 150 -15.47 15.89 -3.92
CA PHE A 150 -15.27 15.21 -2.64
C PHE A 150 -14.06 15.74 -1.90
N GLU A 151 -14.26 15.95 -0.60
CA GLU A 151 -13.15 16.24 0.30
C GLU A 151 -12.41 14.94 0.69
N LEU A 152 -11.18 15.10 1.16
CA LEU A 152 -10.33 13.97 1.56
C LEU A 152 -11.00 13.13 2.66
N GLU A 153 -11.60 13.81 3.63
CA GLU A 153 -12.23 13.23 4.82
C GLU A 153 -13.57 12.55 4.52
N GLU A 154 -14.22 12.87 3.40
CA GLU A 154 -15.51 12.25 3.03
C GLU A 154 -15.35 10.79 2.56
N ILE A 155 -14.30 10.50 1.79
CA ILE A 155 -14.14 9.19 1.14
C ILE A 155 -12.70 8.67 1.26
N LEU A 156 -11.70 9.48 0.88
CA LEU A 156 -10.35 8.99 0.66
C LEU A 156 -9.66 8.56 1.96
N ILE A 157 -9.72 9.38 3.01
CA ILE A 157 -9.16 9.08 4.33
C ILE A 157 -9.92 7.93 4.99
N PRO A 158 -11.28 7.93 5.07
CA PRO A 158 -12.04 6.77 5.50
C PRO A 158 -11.62 5.46 4.84
N CYS A 159 -11.45 5.46 3.51
CA CYS A 159 -11.11 4.27 2.76
C CYS A 159 -9.82 3.61 3.25
N MET A 160 -8.82 4.38 3.68
CA MET A 160 -7.55 3.85 4.21
C MET A 160 -7.76 2.89 5.39
N PHE A 161 -8.84 3.04 6.17
CA PHE A 161 -9.14 2.19 7.32
C PHE A 161 -9.86 0.89 6.96
N HIS A 162 -10.44 0.82 5.76
CA HIS A 162 -11.18 -0.35 5.26
C HIS A 162 -10.36 -1.15 4.23
N VAL A 163 -9.25 -0.59 3.77
CA VAL A 163 -8.42 -1.15 2.72
C VAL A 163 -7.34 -2.06 3.31
N ASN A 164 -7.54 -3.37 3.22
CA ASN A 164 -6.47 -4.35 3.40
C ASN A 164 -5.76 -4.60 2.06
N ASN A 165 -4.83 -3.72 1.67
CA ASN A 165 -3.95 -3.81 0.48
C ASN A 165 -4.45 -3.21 -0.85
N ASN A 166 -5.63 -2.61 -0.91
CA ASN A 166 -6.20 -1.99 -2.12
C ASN A 166 -5.72 -0.53 -2.36
N SER A 167 -4.41 -0.32 -2.37
CA SER A 167 -3.81 1.00 -2.62
C SER A 167 -3.92 1.46 -4.08
N THR A 168 -4.27 0.58 -5.02
CA THR A 168 -4.35 0.91 -6.46
C THR A 168 -5.42 1.95 -6.77
N ASN A 169 -6.63 1.80 -6.21
CA ASN A 169 -7.73 2.74 -6.44
C ASN A 169 -7.45 4.11 -5.79
N VAL A 170 -6.88 4.10 -4.59
CA VAL A 170 -6.43 5.32 -3.89
C VAL A 170 -5.29 6.00 -4.68
N LEU A 171 -4.34 5.23 -5.20
CA LEU A 171 -3.26 5.72 -6.03
C LEU A 171 -3.78 6.38 -7.31
N GLN A 172 -4.72 5.73 -8.01
CA GLN A 172 -5.35 6.29 -9.20
C GLN A 172 -6.11 7.58 -8.88
N TYR A 173 -6.80 7.62 -7.74
CA TYR A 173 -7.49 8.82 -7.27
C TYR A 173 -6.53 9.98 -7.10
N LEU A 174 -5.44 9.78 -6.33
CA LEU A 174 -4.44 10.82 -6.07
C LEU A 174 -3.69 11.24 -7.33
N ARG A 175 -3.42 10.33 -8.27
CA ARG A 175 -2.86 10.67 -9.58
C ARG A 175 -3.79 11.54 -10.42
N SER A 176 -5.10 11.33 -10.29
CA SER A 176 -6.12 12.10 -11.01
C SER A 176 -6.39 13.46 -10.35
N ALA A 177 -6.06 13.61 -9.06
CA ALA A 177 -6.19 14.86 -8.32
C ALA A 177 -4.91 15.19 -7.51
N PRO A 178 -3.80 15.58 -8.18
CA PRO A 178 -2.51 15.79 -7.51
C PRO A 178 -2.51 16.86 -6.42
N HIS A 179 -3.39 17.86 -6.53
CA HIS A 179 -3.55 18.92 -5.52
C HIS A 179 -3.96 18.39 -4.14
N LEU A 180 -4.54 17.19 -4.07
CA LEU A 180 -4.95 16.55 -2.83
C LEU A 180 -3.83 15.76 -2.12
N ILE A 181 -2.71 15.50 -2.81
CA ILE A 181 -1.63 14.63 -2.30
C ILE A 181 -1.07 15.16 -0.98
N ASN A 182 -0.72 16.44 -0.91
CA ASN A 182 -0.13 17.01 0.30
C ASN A 182 -1.11 16.93 1.49
N GLY A 183 -2.36 17.36 1.29
CA GLY A 183 -3.38 17.29 2.33
C GLY A 183 -3.63 15.85 2.80
N PHE A 184 -3.61 14.88 1.89
CA PHE A 184 -3.77 13.47 2.21
C PHE A 184 -2.67 12.96 3.15
N PHE A 185 -1.40 13.24 2.82
CA PHE A 185 -0.27 12.83 3.67
C PHE A 185 -0.21 13.62 4.99
N GLU A 186 -0.61 14.89 5.02
CA GLU A 186 -0.69 15.69 6.26
C GLU A 186 -1.73 15.12 7.24
N ILE A 187 -2.91 14.73 6.76
CA ILE A 187 -3.95 14.12 7.60
C ILE A 187 -3.45 12.78 8.15
N LEU A 188 -2.88 11.94 7.29
CA LEU A 188 -2.35 10.64 7.72
C LEU A 188 -1.17 10.77 8.69
N ASP A 189 -0.29 11.75 8.52
CA ASP A 189 0.82 12.01 9.44
C ASP A 189 0.31 12.38 10.84
N LYS A 190 -0.74 13.21 10.92
CA LYS A 190 -1.41 13.55 12.18
C LYS A 190 -2.03 12.31 12.83
N LEU A 191 -2.73 11.48 12.06
CA LEU A 191 -3.35 10.25 12.56
C LEU A 191 -2.30 9.22 13.01
N LEU A 192 -1.16 9.16 12.33
CA LEU A 192 -0.05 8.27 12.67
C LEU A 192 0.69 8.72 13.94
N ASN A 193 0.56 9.96 14.41
CA ASN A 193 1.26 10.42 15.61
C ASN A 193 0.96 9.56 16.86
N SER A 194 -0.27 9.03 17.00
CA SER A 194 -0.58 8.09 18.08
C SER A 194 -1.56 7.01 17.67
N PHE A 195 -1.42 5.82 18.26
CA PHE A 195 -2.36 4.72 18.03
C PHE A 195 -3.80 5.11 18.43
N TYR A 196 -3.96 5.84 19.53
CA TYR A 196 -5.27 6.27 20.02
C TYR A 196 -5.95 7.26 19.08
N SER A 197 -5.21 8.21 18.49
CA SER A 197 -5.77 9.14 17.50
C SER A 197 -6.34 8.40 16.30
N MET A 198 -5.57 7.44 15.77
CA MET A 198 -6.00 6.65 14.62
C MET A 198 -7.19 5.76 14.95
N LYS A 199 -7.19 5.14 16.14
CA LYS A 199 -8.32 4.33 16.63
C LYS A 199 -9.59 5.17 16.78
N HIS A 200 -9.50 6.34 17.43
CA HIS A 200 -10.64 7.21 17.65
C HIS A 200 -11.24 7.71 16.33
N TYR A 201 -10.39 8.10 15.38
CA TYR A 201 -10.83 8.46 14.03
C TYR A 201 -11.51 7.29 13.32
N ALA A 202 -10.90 6.09 13.35
CA ALA A 202 -11.47 4.89 12.76
C ALA A 202 -12.83 4.53 13.34
N GLU A 203 -13.02 4.71 14.65
CA GLU A 203 -14.29 4.47 15.36
C GLU A 203 -15.35 5.54 15.00
N GLY A 204 -14.95 6.79 14.78
CA GLY A 204 -15.88 7.86 14.36
C GLY A 204 -16.35 7.76 12.91
N VAL A 205 -15.52 7.20 12.04
CA VAL A 205 -15.81 7.04 10.59
C VAL A 205 -16.47 5.69 10.28
N ASN A 206 -16.32 4.70 11.17
CA ASN A 206 -17.00 3.42 11.02
C ASN A 206 -18.46 3.52 11.44
N ALA A 207 -19.37 3.35 10.48
CA ALA A 207 -20.78 3.11 10.76
C ALA A 207 -21.04 1.70 11.35
N ILE A 208 -20.10 0.75 11.21
CA ILE A 208 -20.35 -0.68 11.44
C ILE A 208 -19.26 -1.28 12.35
N GLY A 209 -19.50 -1.32 13.67
CA GLY A 209 -18.99 -2.31 14.63
C GLY A 209 -17.49 -2.71 14.63
N TYR A 210 -16.63 -2.00 13.91
CA TYR A 210 -15.29 -2.43 13.57
C TYR A 210 -14.32 -2.11 14.71
N LYS A 211 -13.65 -3.15 15.23
CA LYS A 211 -12.63 -2.99 16.28
C LYS A 211 -11.27 -2.72 15.64
N PHE A 212 -10.90 -1.46 15.55
CA PHE A 212 -9.59 -1.05 15.06
C PHE A 212 -8.46 -1.58 15.95
N SER A 213 -7.49 -2.30 15.35
CA SER A 213 -6.39 -2.95 16.06
C SER A 213 -5.00 -2.39 15.68
N ARG A 214 -3.96 -2.80 16.42
CA ARG A 214 -2.57 -2.45 16.07
C ARG A 214 -2.13 -3.03 14.71
N GLN A 215 -2.69 -4.17 14.30
CA GLN A 215 -2.40 -4.76 12.99
C GLN A 215 -2.93 -3.89 11.85
N ASN A 216 -4.08 -3.24 12.05
CA ASN A 216 -4.63 -2.30 11.10
C ASN A 216 -3.74 -1.08 10.89
N ARG A 217 -3.21 -0.53 11.98
CA ARG A 217 -2.25 0.57 11.91
C ARG A 217 -1.01 0.19 11.08
N LYS A 218 -0.49 -1.03 11.25
CA LYS A 218 0.63 -1.54 10.43
C LYS A 218 0.25 -1.63 8.96
N SER A 219 -0.94 -2.18 8.65
CA SER A 219 -1.46 -2.28 7.28
C SER A 219 -1.59 -0.90 6.63
N ILE A 220 -2.17 0.07 7.34
CA ILE A 220 -2.29 1.45 6.87
C ILE A 220 -0.91 2.03 6.57
N LEU A 221 0.03 1.92 7.51
CA LEU A 221 1.38 2.47 7.33
C LEU A 221 2.07 1.91 6.07
N LYS A 222 1.93 0.61 5.84
CA LYS A 222 2.41 -0.06 4.61
C LYS A 222 1.76 0.54 3.36
N SER A 223 0.45 0.73 3.35
CA SER A 223 -0.25 1.40 2.23
C SER A 223 0.16 2.85 2.06
N VAL A 224 0.42 3.60 3.14
CA VAL A 224 0.87 5.00 3.05
C VAL A 224 2.26 5.10 2.42
N PHE A 225 3.20 4.25 2.84
CA PHE A 225 4.52 4.20 2.21
C PHE A 225 4.46 3.72 0.75
N TYR A 226 3.54 2.80 0.43
CA TYR A 226 3.30 2.36 -0.96
C TYR A 226 2.93 3.56 -1.82
N LEU A 227 1.95 4.33 -1.35
CA LEU A 227 1.45 5.50 -2.04
C LEU A 227 2.55 6.56 -2.16
N ALA A 228 3.31 6.81 -1.10
CA ALA A 228 4.38 7.81 -1.11
C ALA A 228 5.42 7.48 -2.19
N LYS A 229 5.83 6.22 -2.29
CA LYS A 229 6.75 5.73 -3.32
C LYS A 229 6.19 5.93 -4.73
N HIS A 230 4.96 5.50 -4.97
CA HIS A 230 4.34 5.56 -6.30
C HIS A 230 3.84 6.95 -6.73
N LEU A 231 3.83 7.90 -5.81
CA LEU A 231 3.50 9.31 -6.02
C LEU A 231 4.73 10.23 -5.88
N GLU A 232 5.93 9.66 -5.67
CA GLU A 232 7.19 10.40 -5.51
C GLU A 232 7.12 11.47 -4.40
N VAL A 233 6.48 11.12 -3.28
CA VAL A 233 6.32 12.01 -2.13
C VAL A 233 7.50 11.88 -1.19
N ASP A 234 8.14 13.02 -0.90
CA ASP A 234 9.16 13.13 0.15
C ASP A 234 8.53 12.93 1.54
N THR A 235 8.65 11.71 2.07
CA THR A 235 8.14 11.34 3.39
C THR A 235 8.87 12.02 4.54
N TYR A 236 10.06 12.59 4.33
CA TYR A 236 10.86 13.24 5.38
C TYR A 236 10.28 14.57 5.85
N LYS A 237 9.37 15.17 5.07
CA LYS A 237 8.60 16.36 5.45
C LYS A 237 7.56 16.07 6.54
N TYR A 238 7.16 14.82 6.67
CA TYR A 238 6.09 14.37 7.57
C TYR A 238 6.70 13.71 8.80
N ARG A 239 6.42 14.25 9.99
CA ARG A 239 7.15 13.89 11.21
C ARG A 239 6.87 12.46 11.65
N SER A 240 5.60 12.06 11.69
CA SER A 240 5.19 10.73 12.13
C SER A 240 5.57 9.65 11.11
N LEU A 241 5.49 9.95 9.82
CA LEU A 241 5.93 9.06 8.75
C LEU A 241 7.45 8.88 8.79
N ARG A 242 8.21 9.97 8.92
CA ARG A 242 9.66 9.91 9.12
C ARG A 242 10.03 9.07 10.34
N PHE A 243 9.36 9.30 11.48
CA PHE A 243 9.57 8.49 12.68
C PHE A 243 9.23 7.01 12.46
N ALA A 244 8.13 6.71 11.78
CA ALA A 244 7.71 5.34 11.49
C ALA A 244 8.70 4.62 10.57
N ALA A 245 9.26 5.33 9.59
CA ALA A 245 10.34 4.86 8.73
C ALA A 245 11.57 4.45 9.56
N TYR A 246 12.17 5.40 10.27
CA TYR A 246 13.41 5.13 11.02
C TYR A 246 13.23 4.10 12.14
N SER A 247 12.09 4.12 12.84
CA SER A 247 11.78 3.07 13.83
C SER A 247 11.59 1.69 13.19
N GLY A 248 11.06 1.62 11.96
CA GLY A 248 11.00 0.40 11.16
C GLY A 248 12.40 -0.14 10.82
N ALA A 249 13.30 0.73 10.37
CA ALA A 249 14.69 0.36 10.07
C ALA A 249 15.41 -0.18 11.33
N LEU A 250 15.25 0.48 12.48
CA LEU A 250 15.85 0.02 13.74
C LEU A 250 15.31 -1.36 14.17
N LYS A 251 14.02 -1.63 13.98
CA LYS A 251 13.43 -2.96 14.25
C LYS A 251 14.07 -4.04 13.39
N PHE A 252 14.18 -3.80 12.09
CA PHE A 252 14.83 -4.74 11.19
C PHE A 252 16.29 -5.00 11.59
N LEU A 253 17.06 -3.94 11.85
CA LEU A 253 18.47 -4.10 12.24
C LEU A 253 18.59 -4.93 13.51
N CYS A 254 17.77 -4.66 14.52
CA CYS A 254 17.77 -5.45 15.75
C CYS A 254 17.31 -6.89 15.52
N ALA A 255 16.30 -7.13 14.67
CA ALA A 255 15.85 -8.48 14.33
C ALA A 255 16.96 -9.26 13.61
N ALA A 256 17.59 -8.67 12.59
CA ALA A 256 18.68 -9.28 11.83
C ALA A 256 19.87 -9.65 12.73
N HIS A 257 20.18 -8.84 13.74
CA HIS A 257 21.26 -9.11 14.70
C HIS A 257 20.87 -10.10 15.80
N TYR A 258 19.82 -9.81 16.57
CA TYR A 258 19.47 -10.56 17.79
C TYR A 258 18.66 -11.83 17.54
N VAL A 259 17.90 -11.89 16.44
CA VAL A 259 17.01 -13.03 16.14
C VAL A 259 17.61 -13.90 15.05
N SER A 260 17.90 -13.31 13.89
CA SER A 260 18.34 -14.05 12.71
C SER A 260 19.82 -14.40 12.75
N GLY A 261 20.65 -13.61 13.45
CA GLY A 261 22.11 -13.76 13.46
C GLY A 261 22.77 -13.47 12.10
N GLU A 262 22.03 -12.86 11.17
CA GLU A 262 22.49 -12.52 9.82
C GLU A 262 23.45 -11.32 9.81
N MET A 263 23.47 -10.55 10.90
CA MET A 263 24.28 -9.36 11.06
C MET A 263 25.17 -9.47 12.29
N ASN A 264 26.48 -9.31 12.11
CA ASN A 264 27.43 -9.27 13.23
C ASN A 264 27.30 -7.96 14.03
N TYR A 265 27.92 -7.90 15.21
CA TYR A 265 27.79 -6.74 16.11
C TYR A 265 28.30 -5.44 15.48
N ASP A 266 29.49 -5.48 14.85
CA ASP A 266 30.12 -4.28 14.31
C ASP A 266 29.29 -3.69 13.15
N GLY A 267 28.82 -4.55 12.24
CA GLY A 267 27.93 -4.14 11.14
C GLY A 267 26.58 -3.65 11.65
N TRP A 268 25.99 -4.32 12.64
CA TRP A 268 24.74 -3.83 13.26
C TRP A 268 24.93 -2.44 13.89
N LYS A 269 26.01 -2.27 14.65
CA LYS A 269 26.30 -1.02 15.36
C LYS A 269 26.51 0.14 14.38
N GLU A 270 27.33 -0.05 13.34
CA GLU A 270 27.55 0.96 12.30
C GLU A 270 26.23 1.37 11.65
N MET A 271 25.38 0.40 11.33
CA MET A 271 24.10 0.66 10.67
C MET A 271 23.10 1.39 11.56
N VAL A 272 23.11 1.09 12.86
CA VAL A 272 22.34 1.84 13.85
C VAL A 272 22.88 3.26 14.00
N GLU A 273 24.20 3.47 14.05
CA GLU A 273 24.82 4.81 14.08
C GLU A 273 24.36 5.65 12.88
N VAL A 274 24.38 5.09 11.67
CA VAL A 274 23.89 5.77 10.45
C VAL A 274 22.41 6.18 10.56
N VAL A 275 21.55 5.32 11.12
CA VAL A 275 20.14 5.67 11.36
C VAL A 275 20.01 6.83 12.34
N LEU A 276 20.75 6.77 13.45
CA LEU A 276 20.67 7.77 14.51
C LEU A 276 21.31 9.10 14.12
N GLU A 277 22.32 9.11 13.25
CA GLU A 277 22.86 10.33 12.65
C GLU A 277 21.81 11.03 11.77
N LYS A 278 21.07 10.27 10.97
CA LYS A 278 20.01 10.82 10.11
C LYS A 278 18.78 11.25 10.91
N TYR A 279 18.43 10.52 11.98
CA TYR A 279 17.26 10.84 12.79
C TYR A 279 17.50 10.58 14.29
N PRO A 280 18.12 11.53 15.01
CA PRO A 280 18.49 11.39 16.42
C PRO A 280 17.31 11.14 17.37
N GLU A 281 16.11 11.62 17.02
CA GLU A 281 14.88 11.43 17.81
C GLU A 281 14.52 9.94 18.00
N SER A 282 15.01 9.06 17.12
CA SER A 282 14.82 7.61 17.19
C SER A 282 15.62 6.94 18.30
N ALA A 283 16.60 7.62 18.91
CA ALA A 283 17.47 7.00 19.92
C ALA A 283 16.67 6.52 21.14
N ASN A 284 15.61 7.27 21.52
CA ASN A 284 14.66 6.81 22.54
C ASN A 284 14.06 5.46 22.11
N PHE A 285 13.51 5.39 20.90
CA PHE A 285 12.86 4.18 20.39
C PHE A 285 13.81 2.98 20.34
N LEU A 286 15.08 3.16 19.93
CA LEU A 286 16.09 2.10 19.97
C LEU A 286 16.29 1.56 21.39
N VAL A 287 16.41 2.46 22.38
CA VAL A 287 16.62 2.05 23.77
C VAL A 287 15.41 1.28 24.30
N GLU A 288 14.19 1.74 24.01
CA GLU A 288 12.97 1.01 24.36
C GLU A 288 12.96 -0.38 23.71
N LEU A 289 13.31 -0.46 22.43
CA LEU A 289 13.36 -1.70 21.67
C LEU A 289 14.36 -2.71 22.27
N LEU A 290 15.58 -2.27 22.60
CA LEU A 290 16.61 -3.12 23.21
C LEU A 290 16.19 -3.64 24.59
N CYS A 291 15.60 -2.78 25.42
CA CYS A 291 15.16 -3.17 26.76
C CYS A 291 13.96 -4.12 26.71
N ASP A 292 12.91 -3.73 25.98
CA ASP A 292 11.59 -4.37 26.09
C ASP A 292 11.45 -5.59 25.18
N SER A 293 12.05 -5.54 23.98
CA SER A 293 11.86 -6.60 22.97
C SER A 293 13.02 -7.59 22.93
N TYR A 294 14.26 -7.13 23.16
CA TYR A 294 15.46 -7.96 23.06
C TYR A 294 16.13 -8.25 24.41
N SER A 295 15.66 -7.64 25.51
CA SER A 295 16.18 -7.86 26.86
C SER A 295 17.69 -7.61 27.00
N ASP A 296 18.25 -6.63 26.26
CA ASP A 296 19.65 -6.20 26.37
C ASP A 296 19.79 -4.78 26.96
N PRO A 297 19.65 -4.65 28.29
CA PRO A 297 19.82 -3.36 28.96
C PRO A 297 21.27 -2.86 28.96
N THR A 298 22.25 -3.76 28.73
CA THR A 298 23.68 -3.39 28.75
C THR A 298 24.03 -2.61 27.49
N GLU A 299 23.55 -3.09 26.35
CA GLU A 299 23.72 -2.38 25.08
C GLU A 299 22.91 -1.08 25.08
N ALA A 300 21.68 -1.09 25.60
CA ALA A 300 20.87 0.11 25.79
C ALA A 300 21.60 1.21 26.56
N GLU A 301 22.32 0.88 27.64
CA GLU A 301 23.10 1.83 28.43
C GLU A 301 24.21 2.52 27.60
N LYS A 302 24.84 1.80 26.67
CA LYS A 302 25.85 2.38 25.76
C LYS A 302 25.22 3.46 24.87
N TRP A 303 24.05 3.17 24.28
CA TRP A 303 23.32 4.12 23.43
C TRP A 303 22.79 5.33 24.21
N ILE A 304 22.30 5.13 25.44
CA ILE A 304 21.88 6.21 26.33
C ILE A 304 23.05 7.17 26.60
N LYS A 305 24.23 6.64 26.95
CA LYS A 305 25.43 7.43 27.22
C LYS A 305 25.93 8.15 25.97
N HIS A 306 25.89 7.49 24.82
CA HIS A 306 26.42 8.04 23.57
C HIS A 306 25.54 9.16 23.01
N HIS A 307 24.21 8.99 22.99
CA HIS A 307 23.27 9.95 22.38
C HIS A 307 22.54 10.86 23.40
N LYS A 308 22.91 10.81 24.69
CA LYS A 308 22.29 11.61 25.76
C LYS A 308 20.76 11.48 25.78
N VAL A 309 20.27 10.24 25.63
CA VAL A 309 18.86 9.93 25.50
C VAL A 309 18.10 10.26 26.80
N HIS A 310 17.07 11.10 26.71
CA HIS A 310 16.19 11.43 27.84
C HIS A 310 15.03 10.44 27.92
N LEU A 311 15.25 9.35 28.65
CA LEU A 311 14.23 8.33 28.84
C LEU A 311 12.97 8.87 29.51
N ARG A 312 11.80 8.42 29.04
CA ARG A 312 10.53 8.63 29.74
C ARG A 312 10.61 8.01 31.15
N THR A 313 9.92 8.62 32.10
CA THR A 313 9.95 8.28 33.54
C THR A 313 9.67 6.81 33.85
N SER A 314 9.01 6.05 32.97
CA SER A 314 8.81 4.60 33.10
C SER A 314 10.11 3.79 33.10
N PHE A 315 11.21 4.29 32.52
CA PHE A 315 12.53 3.63 32.56
C PHE A 315 13.32 3.87 33.85
N ARG A 316 12.88 4.81 34.71
CA ARG A 316 13.52 5.02 36.02
C ARG A 316 13.18 3.93 37.04
N CYS A 317 12.35 2.95 36.69
CA CYS A 317 11.93 1.90 37.62
C CYS A 317 12.01 0.52 36.96
N GLN A 318 13.23 -0.02 36.83
CA GLN A 318 13.42 -1.46 37.05
C GLN A 318 14.82 -1.88 37.51
N ASN A 319 15.86 -1.05 37.47
CA ASN A 319 17.17 -1.40 38.02
C ASN A 319 17.68 -0.44 39.09
N GLY A 320 16.84 -0.20 40.10
CA GLY A 320 17.25 0.39 41.37
C GLY A 320 18.10 -0.52 42.27
N ARG A 321 18.36 -1.79 41.88
CA ARG A 321 19.28 -2.70 42.58
C ARG A 321 19.93 -3.72 41.64
N LEU A 322 21.25 -3.65 41.54
CA LEU A 322 22.23 -4.73 41.36
C LEU A 322 21.76 -6.04 40.71
N LEU A 323 22.33 -6.36 39.54
CA LEU A 323 22.84 -7.70 39.26
C LEU A 323 24.25 -7.60 38.70
N LYS A 324 25.22 -7.95 39.56
CA LYS A 324 26.57 -8.35 39.17
C LYS A 324 26.43 -9.57 38.26
N SER A 325 26.45 -9.37 36.96
CA SER A 325 26.77 -10.43 36.01
C SER A 325 28.27 -10.37 35.75
N GLN A 326 29.00 -11.29 36.38
CA GLN A 326 30.36 -11.64 35.97
C GLN A 326 30.29 -12.19 34.54
N ARG A 327 30.48 -11.31 33.56
CA ARG A 327 31.25 -11.66 32.37
C ARG A 327 32.42 -10.68 32.33
N THR A 328 33.58 -11.19 32.71
CA THR A 328 34.87 -10.54 32.52
C THR A 328 35.08 -10.36 31.02
N PHE A 329 34.60 -9.25 30.47
CA PHE A 329 35.24 -8.67 29.30
C PHE A 329 36.20 -7.61 29.83
N VAL A 330 37.46 -7.78 29.44
CA VAL A 330 38.60 -6.96 29.82
C VAL A 330 38.22 -5.49 29.72
N ASN A 331 38.39 -4.78 30.82
CA ASN A 331 38.35 -3.33 30.87
C ASN A 331 39.39 -2.77 29.89
N ALA A 332 38.94 -2.29 28.73
CA ALA A 332 39.67 -1.27 28.00
C ALA A 332 39.05 0.08 28.41
N THR A 333 39.62 0.66 29.46
CA THR A 333 39.59 2.11 29.71
C THR A 333 39.71 2.86 28.39
N LYS A 334 38.74 3.71 28.04
CA LYS A 334 38.95 4.75 27.03
C LYS A 334 40.02 5.71 27.57
N PRO A 335 41.14 5.93 26.87
CA PRO A 335 41.85 7.18 26.97
C PRO A 335 41.39 8.08 25.82
N SER A 336 41.00 9.30 26.17
CA SER A 336 41.27 10.43 25.27
C SER A 336 42.79 10.45 25.05
N ASN A 337 43.21 10.32 23.80
CA ASN A 337 44.35 11.00 23.15
C ASN A 337 44.71 10.25 21.88
N LYS A 338 45.22 11.00 20.90
CA LYS A 338 45.71 10.52 19.60
C LYS A 338 46.36 9.14 19.70
N PRO A 339 46.10 8.24 18.73
CA PRO A 339 46.53 6.85 18.82
C PRO A 339 48.03 6.75 19.04
N LYS A 340 48.45 5.91 19.99
CA LYS A 340 49.86 5.68 20.27
C LYS A 340 50.46 4.86 19.13
N VAL A 341 51.67 5.21 18.72
CA VAL A 341 52.42 4.45 17.70
C VAL A 341 52.52 2.98 18.15
N GLY A 342 51.87 2.08 17.40
CA GLY A 342 51.84 0.63 17.69
C GLY A 342 50.47 0.03 18.00
N GLU A 343 49.40 0.82 18.15
CA GLU A 343 48.02 0.29 18.39
C GLU A 343 47.32 -0.24 17.13
N TYR A 344 47.82 0.10 15.94
CA TYR A 344 47.32 -0.38 14.66
C TYR A 344 48.44 -1.09 13.89
N LEU A 345 48.06 -2.07 13.07
CA LEU A 345 48.96 -2.60 12.06
C LEU A 345 49.35 -1.46 11.12
N GLN A 346 50.62 -1.06 11.18
CA GLN A 346 51.16 -0.11 10.22
C GLN A 346 51.44 -0.85 8.92
N LEU A 347 50.99 -0.27 7.81
CA LEU A 347 51.32 -0.76 6.50
C LEU A 347 52.86 -0.67 6.33
N PRO A 348 53.58 -1.78 6.09
CA PRO A 348 55.01 -1.72 5.87
C PRO A 348 55.35 -0.83 4.68
N SER A 349 56.46 -0.10 4.76
CA SER A 349 56.87 0.88 3.74
C SER A 349 57.15 0.28 2.36
N PHE A 350 57.35 -1.03 2.27
CA PHE A 350 57.52 -1.75 1.00
C PHE A 350 56.19 -2.06 0.30
N ILE A 351 55.05 -1.89 0.97
CA ILE A 351 53.74 -2.11 0.37
C ILE A 351 53.39 -0.94 -0.55
N LYS A 352 53.12 -1.25 -1.82
CA LYS A 352 52.64 -0.30 -2.80
C LYS A 352 51.11 -0.31 -2.81
N ILE A 353 50.49 0.81 -2.46
CA ILE A 353 49.05 1.02 -2.63
C ILE A 353 48.83 1.63 -4.02
N CYS A 354 47.97 1.00 -4.82
CA CYS A 354 47.53 1.51 -6.10
C CYS A 354 46.03 1.77 -6.04
N PHE A 355 45.60 3.00 -6.31
CA PHE A 355 44.19 3.32 -6.48
C PHE A 355 43.81 3.10 -7.95
N VAL A 356 42.79 2.28 -8.19
CA VAL A 356 42.35 1.90 -9.53
C VAL A 356 40.97 2.51 -9.78
N ASP A 357 40.89 3.48 -10.67
CA ASP A 357 39.66 4.23 -10.95
C ASP A 357 39.30 4.28 -12.45
N ASN A 358 40.07 3.61 -13.30
CA ASN A 358 39.86 3.59 -14.75
C ASN A 358 40.25 2.25 -15.38
N TYR A 359 39.84 2.05 -16.63
CA TYR A 359 39.99 0.78 -17.35
C TYR A 359 41.45 0.38 -17.59
N ASP A 360 42.31 1.32 -17.95
CA ASP A 360 43.72 1.03 -18.28
C ASP A 360 44.52 0.63 -17.04
N THR A 361 44.26 1.31 -15.90
CA THR A 361 44.85 0.93 -14.61
C THR A 361 44.32 -0.41 -14.12
N ALA A 362 43.04 -0.72 -14.36
CA ALA A 362 42.46 -2.02 -14.02
C ALA A 362 43.11 -3.17 -14.79
N LEU A 363 43.33 -3.03 -16.10
CA LEU A 363 44.03 -4.02 -16.92
C LEU A 363 45.46 -4.28 -16.43
N THR A 364 46.16 -3.21 -16.06
CA THR A 364 47.52 -3.32 -15.52
C THR A 364 47.53 -4.10 -14.21
N VAL A 365 46.60 -3.81 -13.31
CA VAL A 365 46.46 -4.52 -12.02
C VAL A 365 46.02 -5.97 -12.22
N LEU A 366 45.11 -6.26 -13.15
CA LEU A 366 44.70 -7.64 -13.48
C LEU A 366 45.86 -8.50 -13.97
N ASN A 367 46.73 -7.93 -14.82
CA ASN A 367 47.95 -8.61 -15.27
C ASN A 367 48.91 -8.91 -14.11
N GLU A 368 49.02 -8.03 -13.11
CA GLU A 368 49.84 -8.28 -11.92
C GLU A 368 49.20 -9.30 -10.96
N ILE A 369 47.88 -9.21 -10.75
CA ILE A 369 47.10 -10.18 -9.97
C ILE A 369 47.23 -11.59 -10.56
N SER A 370 47.20 -11.74 -11.88
CA SER A 370 47.33 -13.04 -12.56
C SER A 370 48.67 -13.74 -12.32
N LYS A 371 49.70 -13.00 -11.88
CA LYS A 371 51.03 -13.55 -11.55
C LYS A 371 51.14 -13.95 -10.08
N ALA A 372 50.15 -13.62 -9.25
CA ALA A 372 50.15 -13.92 -7.83
C ALA A 372 49.53 -15.29 -7.55
N ASN A 373 50.16 -16.07 -6.66
CA ASN A 373 49.65 -17.37 -6.23
C ASN A 373 48.57 -17.28 -5.14
N THR A 374 48.41 -16.12 -4.51
CA THR A 374 47.44 -15.89 -3.43
C THR A 374 47.03 -14.42 -3.46
N ILE A 375 45.73 -14.19 -3.34
CA ILE A 375 45.14 -12.86 -3.27
C ILE A 375 44.21 -12.75 -2.06
N GLY A 376 44.31 -11.63 -1.34
CA GLY A 376 43.31 -11.23 -0.35
C GLY A 376 42.33 -10.28 -1.02
N ILE A 377 41.04 -10.58 -0.92
CA ILE A 377 39.98 -9.70 -1.42
C ILE A 377 39.19 -9.24 -0.21
N ASP A 378 39.08 -7.93 -0.08
CA ASP A 378 38.17 -7.29 0.84
C ASP A 378 37.36 -6.26 0.06
N SER A 379 36.13 -6.02 0.49
CA SER A 379 35.22 -5.13 -0.22
C SER A 379 34.52 -4.22 0.77
N GLU A 380 34.77 -2.92 0.62
CA GLU A 380 33.94 -1.89 1.22
C GLU A 380 32.63 -1.80 0.44
N TRP A 381 31.51 -1.92 1.12
CA TRP A 381 30.19 -1.76 0.54
C TRP A 381 29.41 -0.75 1.38
N ARG A 382 28.69 0.15 0.71
CA ARG A 382 27.74 1.02 1.38
C ARG A 382 26.36 0.40 1.24
N PRO A 383 25.76 -0.18 2.30
CA PRO A 383 24.37 -0.61 2.24
C PRO A 383 23.51 0.53 1.72
N MET A 384 22.82 0.30 0.61
CA MET A 384 21.91 1.29 0.05
C MET A 384 20.67 1.52 0.90
N LEU A 385 20.62 0.96 2.12
CA LEU A 385 19.60 1.14 3.14
C LEU A 385 19.11 2.60 3.26
N PHE A 386 19.98 3.56 2.93
CA PHE A 386 19.64 4.98 2.94
C PHE A 386 20.13 5.78 1.71
N SER A 387 20.53 5.11 0.63
CA SER A 387 21.07 5.76 -0.60
C SER A 387 20.01 6.03 -1.65
N ASN A 388 18.96 5.18 -1.67
CA ASN A 388 17.73 5.46 -2.41
C ASN A 388 16.61 5.57 -1.39
N GLU A 389 15.78 6.60 -1.55
CA GLU A 389 14.54 6.90 -0.82
C GLU A 389 13.50 5.74 -0.83
N ASN A 390 13.85 4.61 -1.44
CA ASN A 390 13.00 3.46 -1.75
C ASN A 390 13.32 2.16 -0.98
N ILE A 391 14.43 2.06 -0.23
CA ILE A 391 14.91 0.76 0.32
C ILE A 391 14.35 0.43 1.71
N LEU A 392 13.93 1.44 2.50
CA LEU A 392 13.19 1.19 3.74
C LEU A 392 11.89 0.39 3.52
N TYR A 393 11.39 0.41 2.29
CA TYR A 393 10.14 -0.20 1.87
C TYR A 393 10.21 -1.74 1.85
N ASP A 394 11.29 -2.31 1.32
CA ASP A 394 11.43 -3.77 1.19
C ASP A 394 11.66 -4.45 2.55
N MET A 395 12.25 -3.73 3.50
CA MET A 395 12.49 -4.23 4.87
C MET A 395 11.21 -4.28 5.72
N LEU A 396 10.34 -3.27 5.58
CA LEU A 396 9.01 -3.28 6.23
C LEU A 396 8.11 -4.42 5.73
N MET A 397 8.40 -4.96 4.54
CA MET A 397 7.62 -6.02 3.91
C MET A 397 8.04 -7.42 4.35
N ASN A 398 9.31 -7.63 4.69
CA ASN A 398 9.86 -8.95 5.00
C ASN A 398 9.76 -9.33 6.49
N ASP A 399 9.74 -8.37 7.43
CA ASP A 399 9.65 -8.64 8.89
C ASP A 399 8.20 -8.75 9.44
N LEU A 400 7.23 -9.09 8.59
CA LEU A 400 5.82 -9.25 8.97
C LEU A 400 5.21 -10.60 8.57
N LEU A 401 6.03 -11.55 8.13
CA LEU A 401 5.78 -12.99 8.24
C LEU A 401 6.48 -13.51 9.50
#